data_AF-A0A3B8LK14-F1
#
_entry.id   AF-A0A3B8LK14-F1
#
_cell.length_a   1.000
_cell.length_b   1.000
_cell.length_c   1.000
_cell.angle_alpha   90.00
_cell.angle_beta   90.00
_cell.angle_gamma   90.00
#
_symmetry.space_group_name_H-M   'P 1'
#
loop_
_entity.id
_entity.type
_entity.pdbx_description
1 polymer ?
#
loop_
_entity_poly.entity_id
_entity_poly.type
_entity_poly.pdbx_seq_one_letter_code
_entity_poly.pdbx_strand_id
1 'polypeptide(L)'
;MSLFWLNVMIAVVLEAFGLWLTAHLVWPRWKVVGKTMFYLSLSTALSWYWPRWALIFIIGHPLLGLGIHIWLCHSWGLTWWNVDAEKYIQAQKDWVKSLENRQKQ
;
A
#
# COMPACT_ATOMS: atom_id res chain seq x y z
N MET A 1 0.64 -24.23 -15.78
CA MET A 1 1.26 -23.16 -14.96
C MET A 1 1.13 -23.57 -13.50
N SER A 2 2.21 -23.59 -12.72
CA SER A 2 2.12 -23.96 -11.29
C SER A 2 1.41 -22.85 -10.50
N LEU A 3 0.78 -23.19 -9.38
CA LEU A 3 0.13 -22.21 -8.49
C LEU A 3 1.11 -21.11 -8.05
N PHE A 4 2.38 -21.46 -7.87
CA PHE A 4 3.45 -20.52 -7.58
C PHE A 4 3.55 -19.40 -8.64
N TRP A 5 3.73 -19.77 -9.92
CA TRP A 5 3.88 -18.79 -11.00
C TRP A 5 2.62 -17.97 -11.21
N LEU A 6 1.44 -18.60 -11.09
CA LEU A 6 0.16 -17.88 -11.14
C LEU A 6 0.06 -16.80 -10.06
N ASN A 7 0.37 -17.16 -8.81
CA ASN A 7 0.31 -16.21 -7.68
C ASN A 7 1.31 -15.07 -7.84
N VAL A 8 2.55 -15.37 -8.25
CA VAL A 8 3.58 -14.35 -8.49
C VAL A 8 3.16 -13.39 -9.59
N MET A 9 2.57 -13.88 -10.69
CA MET A 9 2.05 -13.02 -11.75
C MET A 9 0.92 -12.12 -11.25
N ILE A 10 -0.02 -12.66 -10.48
CA ILE A 10 -1.11 -11.87 -9.88
C ILE A 10 -0.54 -10.78 -8.97
N ALA A 11 0.44 -11.13 -8.11
CA ALA A 11 1.09 -10.17 -7.23
C ALA A 11 1.78 -9.05 -8.03
N VAL A 12 2.55 -9.38 -9.07
CA VAL A 12 3.21 -8.37 -9.92
C VAL A 12 2.19 -7.45 -10.58
N VAL A 13 1.09 -7.98 -11.12
CA VAL A 13 0.05 -7.18 -11.76
C VAL A 13 -0.64 -6.25 -10.76
N LEU A 14 -1.01 -6.76 -9.59
CA LEU A 14 -1.67 -5.96 -8.55
C LEU A 14 -0.75 -4.87 -8.00
N GLU A 15 0.52 -5.18 -7.75
CA GLU A 15 1.50 -4.20 -7.29
C GLU A 15 1.73 -3.11 -8.35
N ALA A 16 1.97 -3.49 -9.61
CA ALA A 16 2.16 -2.54 -10.69
C ALA A 16 0.95 -1.61 -10.85
N PHE A 17 -0.27 -2.16 -10.79
CA PHE A 17 -1.50 -1.39 -10.86
C PHE A 17 -1.67 -0.46 -9.65
N GLY A 18 -1.43 -0.96 -8.43
CA GLY A 18 -1.50 -0.17 -7.21
C GLY A 18 -0.50 0.98 -7.18
N LEU A 19 0.74 0.74 -7.63
CA LEU A 19 1.76 1.76 -7.78
C LEU A 19 1.39 2.80 -8.82
N TRP A 20 0.89 2.39 -9.98
CA TRP A 20 0.48 3.32 -11.03
C TRP A 20 -0.59 4.30 -10.51
N LEU A 21 -1.55 3.80 -9.73
CA LEU A 21 -2.61 4.62 -9.14
C LEU A 21 -2.13 5.48 -7.95
N THR A 22 -1.20 5.00 -7.12
CA THR A 22 -0.95 5.62 -5.80
C THR A 22 0.47 6.13 -5.57
N ALA A 23 1.43 5.84 -6.45
CA ALA A 23 2.84 6.20 -6.22
C ALA A 23 3.05 7.71 -6.05
N HIS A 24 2.24 8.54 -6.72
CA HIS A 24 2.29 9.99 -6.58
C HIS A 24 1.83 10.50 -5.20
N LEU A 25 1.07 9.69 -4.45
CA LEU A 25 0.57 9.98 -3.10
C LEU A 25 1.50 9.48 -1.98
N VAL A 26 2.57 8.73 -2.32
CA VAL A 26 3.47 8.14 -1.33
C VAL A 26 4.59 9.11 -0.99
N TRP A 27 4.67 9.49 0.29
CA TRP A 27 5.76 10.29 0.83
C TRP A 27 6.43 9.63 2.06
N PRO A 28 7.78 9.64 2.15
CA PRO A 28 8.76 10.03 1.12
C PRO A 28 8.84 9.00 -0.03
N ARG A 29 9.34 9.41 -1.21
CA ARG A 29 9.37 8.58 -2.44
C ARG A 29 10.15 7.27 -2.29
N TRP A 30 11.19 7.21 -1.46
CA TRP A 30 11.96 5.98 -1.24
C TRP A 30 11.09 4.86 -0.61
N LYS A 31 10.00 5.19 0.08
CA LYS A 31 9.07 4.21 0.64
C LYS A 31 8.36 3.39 -0.45
N VAL A 32 8.27 3.91 -1.68
CA VAL A 32 7.70 3.16 -2.82
C VAL A 32 8.52 1.89 -3.04
N VAL A 33 9.85 2.03 -3.15
CA VAL A 33 10.76 0.89 -3.35
C VAL A 33 10.65 -0.11 -2.21
N GLY A 34 10.64 0.37 -0.97
CA GLY A 34 10.50 -0.48 0.21
C GLY A 34 9.19 -1.28 0.22
N LYS A 35 8.06 -0.64 -0.10
CA LYS A 35 6.75 -1.32 -0.21
C LYS A 35 6.76 -2.39 -1.28
N THR A 36 7.29 -2.07 -2.47
CA THR A 36 7.34 -3.01 -3.60
C THR A 36 8.23 -4.21 -3.30
N MET A 37 9.43 -3.99 -2.76
CA MET A 37 10.32 -5.08 -2.38
C MET A 37 9.70 -5.96 -1.29
N PHE A 38 9.04 -5.36 -0.30
CA PHE A 38 8.35 -6.10 0.75
C PHE A 38 7.20 -6.94 0.20
N TYR A 39 6.31 -6.33 -0.57
CA TYR A 39 5.13 -6.99 -1.10
C TYR A 39 5.48 -8.14 -2.04
N LEU A 40 6.42 -7.94 -2.98
CA LEU A 40 6.82 -8.98 -3.93
C LEU A 40 7.61 -10.10 -3.24
N SER A 41 8.54 -9.76 -2.34
CA SER A 41 9.32 -10.77 -1.59
C SER A 41 8.41 -11.64 -0.73
N LEU A 42 7.49 -11.01 0.02
CA LEU A 42 6.57 -11.74 0.89
C LEU A 42 5.56 -12.56 0.08
N SER A 43 5.03 -12.02 -1.02
CA SER A 43 4.15 -12.76 -1.94
C SER A 43 4.85 -13.96 -2.56
N THR A 44 6.12 -13.83 -2.94
CA THR A 44 6.93 -14.92 -3.50
C THR A 44 7.19 -16.00 -2.44
N ALA A 45 7.62 -15.60 -1.24
CA ALA A 45 7.84 -16.52 -0.13
C ALA A 45 6.55 -17.28 0.23
N LEU A 46 5.42 -16.58 0.40
CA LEU A 46 4.13 -17.21 0.69
C LEU A 46 3.68 -18.14 -0.44
N SER A 47 3.91 -17.76 -1.70
CA SER A 47 3.57 -18.60 -2.85
C SER A 47 4.42 -19.87 -2.92
N TRP A 48 5.65 -19.83 -2.40
CA TRP A 48 6.54 -20.99 -2.33
C TRP A 48 6.13 -21.94 -1.21
N TYR A 49 5.94 -21.43 0.02
CA TYR A 49 5.66 -22.26 1.19
C TYR A 49 4.18 -22.66 1.32
N TRP A 50 3.25 -21.77 0.97
CA TRP A 50 1.80 -21.97 1.11
C TRP A 50 1.02 -21.45 -0.11
N PRO A 51 1.19 -22.07 -1.30
CA PRO A 51 0.61 -21.57 -2.56
C PRO A 51 -0.91 -21.39 -2.54
N ARG A 52 -1.65 -22.20 -1.76
CA ARG A 52 -3.11 -22.08 -1.64
C ARG A 52 -3.56 -20.86 -0.84
N TRP A 53 -2.76 -20.44 0.14
CA TRP A 53 -3.11 -19.36 1.06
C TRP A 53 -2.44 -18.03 0.71
N ALA A 54 -1.42 -18.04 -0.15
CA ALA A 54 -0.70 -16.85 -0.59
C ALA A 54 -1.64 -15.78 -1.19
N LEU A 55 -2.71 -16.19 -1.88
CA LEU A 55 -3.70 -15.28 -2.46
C LEU A 55 -4.40 -14.39 -1.42
N ILE A 56 -4.58 -14.87 -0.18
CA ILE A 56 -5.16 -14.06 0.90
C ILE A 56 -4.27 -12.85 1.17
N PHE A 57 -2.96 -13.03 1.23
CA PHE A 57 -2.05 -11.90 1.40
C PHE A 57 -1.99 -11.04 0.13
N ILE A 58 -1.82 -11.67 -1.04
CA ILE A 58 -1.67 -10.97 -2.33
C ILE A 58 -2.86 -10.05 -2.62
N ILE A 59 -4.07 -10.48 -2.31
CA ILE A 59 -5.30 -9.70 -2.52
C ILE A 59 -5.66 -8.87 -1.27
N GLY A 60 -5.54 -9.45 -0.09
CA GLY A 60 -5.92 -8.80 1.17
C GLY A 60 -5.06 -7.58 1.48
N HIS A 61 -3.75 -7.64 1.19
CA HIS A 61 -2.85 -6.52 1.45
C HIS A 61 -3.22 -5.23 0.68
N PRO A 62 -3.40 -5.24 -0.66
CA PRO A 62 -3.82 -4.05 -1.39
C PRO A 62 -5.23 -3.58 -1.00
N LEU A 63 -6.16 -4.49 -0.69
CA LEU A 63 -7.50 -4.11 -0.19
C LEU A 63 -7.44 -3.39 1.15
N LEU A 64 -6.61 -3.87 2.09
CA LEU A 64 -6.37 -3.19 3.36
C LEU A 64 -5.70 -1.83 3.15
N GLY A 65 -4.74 -1.74 2.23
CA GLY A 65 -4.11 -0.48 1.84
C GLY A 65 -5.13 0.54 1.31
N LEU A 66 -6.04 0.10 0.45
CA LEU A 66 -7.14 0.93 -0.07
C LEU A 66 -8.10 1.34 1.04
N GLY A 67 -8.48 0.43 1.94
CA GLY A 67 -9.35 0.74 3.08
C GLY A 67 -8.76 1.82 3.99
N ILE A 68 -7.47 1.71 4.31
CA ILE A 68 -6.75 2.73 5.10
C ILE A 68 -6.71 4.05 4.34
N HIS A 69 -6.45 4.03 3.03
CA HIS A 69 -6.44 5.25 2.20
C HIS A 69 -7.79 5.96 2.19
N ILE A 70 -8.89 5.23 1.99
CA ILE A 70 -10.25 5.77 2.04
C ILE A 70 -10.53 6.38 3.41
N TRP A 71 -10.20 5.67 4.48
CA TRP A 71 -10.41 6.13 5.85
C TRP A 71 -9.61 7.41 6.17
N LEU A 72 -8.34 7.48 5.76
CA LEU A 72 -7.50 8.67 5.95
C LEU A 72 -8.03 9.86 5.14
N CYS A 73 -8.38 9.64 3.87
CA CYS A 73 -8.96 10.70 3.03
C CYS A 73 -10.24 11.24 3.67
N HIS A 74 -11.14 10.37 4.11
CA HIS A 74 -12.35 10.78 4.81
C HIS A 74 -12.04 11.57 6.09
N SER A 75 -11.07 11.13 6.88
CA SER A 75 -10.65 11.81 8.12
C SER A 75 -10.01 13.17 7.89
N TRP A 76 -9.44 13.41 6.71
CA TRP A 76 -8.82 14.69 6.31
C TRP A 76 -9.71 15.54 5.42
N GLY A 77 -10.96 15.13 5.16
CA GLY A 77 -11.88 15.85 4.27
C GLY A 77 -11.46 15.84 2.79
N LEU A 78 -10.67 14.84 2.38
CA LEU A 78 -10.20 14.64 1.01
C LEU A 78 -11.07 13.62 0.26
N THR A 79 -11.19 13.80 -1.04
CA THR A 79 -11.94 12.88 -1.92
C THR A 79 -11.04 11.74 -2.38
N TRP A 80 -11.23 10.52 -1.86
CA TRP A 80 -10.29 9.40 -2.03
C TRP A 80 -10.04 8.96 -3.49
N TRP A 81 -10.99 9.17 -4.40
CA TRP A 81 -10.83 8.82 -5.82
C TRP A 81 -10.21 9.94 -6.66
N ASN A 82 -10.12 11.16 -6.13
CA ASN A 82 -9.56 12.32 -6.83
C ASN A 82 -8.79 13.19 -5.83
N VAL A 83 -7.69 12.63 -5.33
CA VAL A 83 -6.88 13.25 -4.30
C VAL A 83 -5.80 14.11 -4.94
N ASP A 84 -5.75 15.38 -4.55
CA ASP A 84 -4.60 16.26 -4.83
C ASP A 84 -3.38 15.78 -4.03
N ALA A 85 -2.31 15.42 -4.75
CA ALA A 85 -1.09 14.87 -4.16
C ALA A 85 -0.45 15.80 -3.13
N GLU A 86 -0.45 17.12 -3.38
CA GLU A 86 0.18 18.09 -2.48
C GLU A 86 -0.60 18.19 -1.17
N LYS A 87 -1.94 18.30 -1.27
CA LYS A 87 -2.81 18.37 -0.10
C LYS A 87 -2.74 17.10 0.73
N TYR A 88 -2.68 15.93 0.08
CA TYR A 88 -2.58 14.64 0.77
C TYR A 88 -1.24 14.48 1.49
N ILE A 89 -0.13 14.81 0.82
CA ILE A 89 1.20 14.74 1.44
C ILE A 89 1.29 15.74 2.60
N GLN A 90 0.70 16.92 2.48
CA GLN A 90 0.68 17.90 3.57
C GLN A 90 -0.14 17.38 4.76
N ALA A 91 -1.34 16.84 4.54
CA ALA A 91 -2.16 16.23 5.57
C ALA A 91 -1.43 15.07 6.28
N GLN A 92 -0.67 14.26 5.54
CA GLN A 92 0.18 13.20 6.11
C GLN A 92 1.25 13.77 7.04
N LYS A 93 1.95 14.83 6.63
CA LYS A 93 2.99 15.48 7.45
C LYS A 93 2.41 16.07 8.73
N ASP A 94 1.27 16.75 8.62
CA ASP A 94 0.58 17.36 9.75
C ASP A 94 0.10 16.30 10.74
N TRP A 95 -0.40 15.16 10.23
CA TRP A 95 -0.78 14.03 11.05
C TRP A 95 0.42 13.44 11.81
N VAL A 96 1.55 13.18 11.14
CA VAL A 96 2.79 12.69 11.79
C VAL A 96 3.26 13.66 12.87
N LYS A 97 3.31 14.97 12.59
CA LYS A 97 3.68 15.99 13.57
C LYS A 97 2.73 16.02 14.76
N SER A 98 1.43 15.81 14.54
CA SER A 98 0.44 15.73 15.63
C SER A 98 0.64 14.51 16.53
N LEU A 99 1.16 13.40 15.99
CA LEU A 99 1.48 12.20 16.77
C LEU A 99 2.74 12.42 17.61
N GLU A 100 3.78 13.03 17.02
CA GLU A 100 5.00 13.38 17.75
C GLU A 100 4.74 14.33 18.92
N ASN A 101 3.87 15.33 18.73
CA ASN A 101 3.50 16.25 19.81
C ASN A 101 2.75 15.56 20.95
N ARG A 102 1.88 14.59 20.63
CA ARG A 102 1.15 13.80 21.63
C ARG A 102 2.04 12.85 22.43
N GLN A 103 3.14 12.37 21.84
CA GLN A 103 4.10 11.51 22.55
C GLN A 103 5.02 12.27 23.52
N LYS A 104 5.10 13.60 23.38
CA LYS A 104 5.93 14.47 24.23
C LYS A 104 5.17 15.08 25.41
N GLN A 105 3.86 14.87 25.49
CA GLN A 105 2.99 15.24 26.60
C GLN A 105 2.83 14.06 27.55
#